data_AF-A0A956VZQ6-F1
#
_entry.id   AF-A0A956VZQ6-F1
#
_cell.length_a   1.000
_cell.length_b   1.000
_cell.length_c   1.000
_cell.angle_alpha   90.00
_cell.angle_beta   90.00
_cell.angle_gamma   90.00
#
_symmetry.space_group_name_H-M   'P 1'
#
loop_
_entity.id
_entity.type
_entity.pdbx_description
1 polymer ?
#
loop_
_entity_poly.entity_id
_entity_poly.type
_entity_poly.pdbx_seq_one_letter_code
_entity_poly.pdbx_strand_id
1 'polypeptide(L)'
;INRCAVMAYDYTVFAGTQGNQNHRKTDRMIDIAEKGRMPMILFAEGGGGRPGDTDGIGVSSQRTFSRFAQLSGLVPMVGITSGRCFAGNASLLGCCDVIIATADSNIGMGGPAMIEGGGLGVYAPEDIGGMDIQVPNGVVDLAVEDEHEAVEVAKRYLSYFQGPIP
;
A
#
# COMPACT_ATOMS: atom_id res chain seq x y z
N ILE A 1 4.81 -21.09 10.25
CA ILE A 1 3.66 -20.97 9.31
C ILE A 1 4.20 -20.44 7.98
N ASN A 2 4.09 -21.19 6.86
CA ASN A 2 4.74 -20.82 5.58
C ASN A 2 3.77 -20.22 4.55
N ARG A 3 2.54 -19.85 4.96
CA ARG A 3 1.53 -19.27 4.08
C ARG A 3 1.44 -17.77 4.33
N CYS A 4 1.35 -16.99 3.26
CA CYS A 4 1.20 -15.54 3.27
C CYS A 4 0.27 -15.14 2.11
N ALA A 5 -0.51 -14.08 2.29
CA ALA A 5 -1.25 -13.45 1.22
C ALA A 5 -0.50 -12.20 0.74
N VAL A 6 -0.37 -12.08 -0.59
CA VAL A 6 0.31 -10.96 -1.23
C VAL A 6 -0.68 -10.19 -2.09
N MET A 7 -0.72 -8.87 -1.92
CA MET A 7 -1.42 -7.95 -2.80
C MET A 7 -0.38 -7.04 -3.43
N ALA A 8 -0.34 -6.99 -4.75
CA ALA A 8 0.56 -6.13 -5.49
C ALA A 8 -0.23 -5.33 -6.51
N TYR A 9 -0.14 -4.01 -6.40
CA TYR A 9 -0.59 -3.12 -7.46
C TYR A 9 0.42 -3.14 -8.61
N ASP A 10 -0.07 -2.95 -9.83
CA ASP A 10 0.74 -2.89 -11.04
C ASP A 10 0.62 -1.48 -11.61
N TYR A 11 1.70 -0.69 -11.48
CA TYR A 11 1.70 0.69 -11.92
C TYR A 11 1.54 0.83 -13.44
N THR A 12 1.96 -0.17 -14.21
CA THR A 12 1.84 -0.15 -15.67
C THR A 12 0.38 -0.21 -16.13
N VAL A 13 -0.53 -0.66 -15.26
CA VAL A 13 -1.97 -0.77 -15.53
C VAL A 13 -2.71 0.40 -14.87
N PHE A 14 -2.95 1.44 -15.66
CA PHE A 14 -3.64 2.67 -15.22
C PHE A 14 -2.99 3.31 -13.99
N ALA A 15 -1.66 3.41 -13.95
CA ALA A 15 -0.91 4.01 -12.84
C ALA A 15 -1.19 3.36 -11.47
N GLY A 16 -1.47 2.05 -11.44
CA GLY A 16 -1.75 1.32 -10.20
C GLY A 16 -3.02 1.78 -9.48
N THR A 17 -3.90 2.52 -10.16
CA THR A 17 -5.10 3.10 -9.54
C THR A 17 -6.12 2.05 -9.12
N GLN A 18 -6.93 2.40 -8.12
CA GLN A 18 -7.89 1.55 -7.43
C GLN A 18 -9.28 1.65 -8.06
N GLY A 19 -9.65 0.64 -8.86
CA GLY A 19 -10.93 0.54 -9.56
C GLY A 19 -11.85 -0.51 -8.95
N ASN A 20 -13.09 -0.58 -9.45
CA ASN A 20 -14.14 -1.41 -8.85
C ASN A 20 -13.76 -2.89 -8.74
N GLN A 21 -13.14 -3.44 -9.78
CA GLN A 21 -12.76 -4.85 -9.79
C GLN A 21 -11.56 -5.15 -8.90
N ASN A 22 -10.58 -4.24 -8.81
CA ASN A 22 -9.44 -4.48 -7.94
C ASN A 22 -9.82 -4.33 -6.45
N HIS A 23 -10.78 -3.47 -6.10
CA HIS A 23 -11.37 -3.46 -4.76
C HIS A 23 -12.06 -4.79 -4.43
N ARG A 24 -12.85 -5.38 -5.34
CA ARG A 24 -13.45 -6.70 -5.13
C ARG A 24 -12.41 -7.81 -4.94
N LYS A 25 -11.32 -7.78 -5.71
CA LYS A 25 -10.18 -8.71 -5.52
C LYS A 25 -9.53 -8.52 -4.15
N THR A 26 -9.29 -7.27 -3.76
CA THR A 26 -8.66 -6.89 -2.49
C THR A 26 -9.52 -7.34 -1.31
N ASP A 27 -10.82 -7.05 -1.32
CA ASP A 27 -11.77 -7.48 -0.29
C ASP A 27 -11.80 -9.00 -0.13
N ARG A 28 -11.78 -9.74 -1.26
CA ARG A 28 -11.74 -11.20 -1.25
C ARG A 28 -10.42 -11.71 -0.65
N MET A 29 -9.29 -11.10 -0.97
CA MET A 29 -7.98 -11.44 -0.41
C MET A 29 -7.92 -11.18 1.10
N ILE A 30 -8.45 -10.05 1.57
CA ILE A 30 -8.59 -9.73 2.99
C ILE A 30 -9.40 -10.82 3.71
N ASP A 31 -10.56 -11.20 3.17
CA ASP A 31 -11.39 -12.24 3.77
C ASP A 31 -10.69 -13.62 3.81
N ILE A 32 -9.82 -13.92 2.83
CA ILE A 32 -9.00 -15.14 2.81
C ILE A 32 -7.93 -15.09 3.90
N ALA A 33 -7.21 -13.97 3.99
CA ALA A 33 -6.14 -13.78 4.95
C ALA A 33 -6.66 -13.80 6.39
N GLU A 34 -7.77 -13.12 6.65
CA GLU A 34 -8.43 -13.09 7.97
C GLU A 34 -8.81 -14.51 8.45
N LYS A 35 -9.50 -15.28 7.59
CA LYS A 35 -9.93 -16.65 7.89
C LYS A 35 -8.75 -17.59 8.06
N GLY A 36 -7.70 -17.41 7.26
CA GLY A 36 -6.51 -18.25 7.29
C GLY A 36 -5.48 -17.85 8.35
N ARG A 37 -5.68 -16.72 9.05
CA ARG A 37 -4.67 -16.07 9.91
C ARG A 37 -3.33 -15.93 9.19
N MET A 38 -3.38 -15.47 7.94
CA MET A 38 -2.18 -15.36 7.10
C MET A 38 -1.60 -13.95 7.19
N PRO A 39 -0.27 -13.80 7.37
CA PRO A 39 0.41 -12.53 7.17
C PRO A 39 0.06 -11.92 5.81
N MET A 40 -0.02 -10.59 5.77
CA MET A 40 -0.32 -9.81 4.57
C MET A 40 0.91 -9.03 4.14
N ILE A 41 1.29 -9.16 2.86
CA ILE A 41 2.27 -8.30 2.21
C ILE A 41 1.54 -7.46 1.16
N LEU A 42 1.71 -6.15 1.22
CA LEU A 42 1.15 -5.18 0.29
C LEU A 42 2.29 -4.48 -0.47
N PHE A 43 2.32 -4.59 -1.79
CA PHE A 43 3.08 -3.68 -2.66
C PHE A 43 2.13 -2.56 -3.11
N ALA A 44 2.31 -1.37 -2.55
CA ALA A 44 1.32 -0.29 -2.54
C ALA A 44 1.47 0.73 -3.67
N GLU A 45 2.39 0.55 -4.62
CA GLU A 45 2.60 1.53 -5.70
C GLU A 45 1.30 1.81 -6.48
N GLY A 46 0.88 3.08 -6.54
CA GLY A 46 -0.30 3.48 -7.28
C GLY A 46 -0.83 4.89 -6.96
N GLY A 47 -1.63 5.41 -7.87
CA GLY A 47 -2.17 6.77 -7.84
C GLY A 47 -3.47 6.96 -7.05
N GLY A 48 -3.94 5.98 -6.29
CA GLY A 48 -5.21 6.06 -5.55
C GLY A 48 -6.44 5.74 -6.38
N GLY A 49 -7.60 6.30 -6.03
CA GLY A 49 -8.88 5.97 -6.66
C GLY A 49 -8.90 6.17 -8.18
N ARG A 50 -9.41 5.18 -8.92
CA ARG A 50 -9.45 5.20 -10.38
C ARG A 50 -10.63 6.02 -10.90
N PRO A 51 -10.39 7.10 -11.67
CA PRO A 51 -11.45 7.75 -12.43
C PRO A 51 -11.82 6.91 -13.66
N GLY A 52 -13.05 7.06 -14.16
CA GLY A 52 -13.47 6.50 -15.45
C GLY A 52 -14.03 5.07 -15.41
N ASP A 53 -14.10 4.42 -14.24
CA ASP A 53 -14.82 3.16 -14.09
C ASP A 53 -16.35 3.40 -14.10
N THR A 54 -16.95 3.48 -15.29
CA THR A 54 -18.39 3.79 -15.49
C THR A 54 -19.32 2.61 -15.20
N ASP A 55 -18.79 1.40 -15.12
CA ASP A 55 -19.58 0.17 -14.99
C ASP A 55 -20.03 -0.14 -13.55
N GLY A 56 -19.70 0.73 -12.58
CA GLY A 56 -20.01 0.54 -11.16
C GLY A 56 -20.69 1.74 -10.51
N ILE A 57 -21.08 1.57 -9.24
CA ILE A 57 -21.86 2.57 -8.46
C ILE A 57 -21.00 3.70 -7.87
N GLY A 58 -19.74 3.82 -8.32
CA GLY A 58 -18.76 4.76 -7.78
C GLY A 58 -18.07 4.29 -6.48
N VAL A 59 -17.15 5.14 -6.00
CA VAL A 59 -16.18 4.87 -4.91
C VAL A 59 -16.80 4.83 -3.50
N SER A 60 -18.03 5.31 -3.33
CA SER A 60 -18.66 5.62 -2.03
C SER A 60 -19.09 4.40 -1.20
N SER A 61 -18.97 3.18 -1.72
CA SER A 61 -19.43 1.94 -1.06
C SER A 61 -18.29 0.97 -0.71
N GLN A 62 -17.04 1.42 -0.81
CA GLN A 62 -15.88 0.55 -0.63
C GLN A 62 -15.62 0.29 0.86
N ARG A 63 -15.66 -1.00 1.24
CA ARG A 63 -15.31 -1.47 2.59
C ARG A 63 -13.82 -1.79 2.75
N THR A 64 -13.04 -1.71 1.66
CA THR A 64 -11.66 -2.20 1.59
C THR A 64 -10.76 -1.61 2.67
N PHE A 65 -10.79 -0.30 2.86
CA PHE A 65 -9.92 0.38 3.83
C PHE A 65 -10.21 -0.06 5.27
N SER A 66 -11.49 -0.09 5.67
CA SER A 66 -11.87 -0.51 7.02
C SER A 66 -11.62 -1.99 7.24
N ARG A 67 -11.85 -2.85 6.23
CA ARG A 67 -11.59 -4.28 6.31
C ARG A 67 -10.10 -4.60 6.34
N PHE A 68 -9.27 -3.86 5.60
CA PHE A 68 -7.82 -4.00 5.65
C PHE A 68 -7.29 -3.57 7.03
N ALA A 69 -7.71 -2.41 7.54
CA ALA A 69 -7.35 -1.94 8.88
C ALA A 69 -7.75 -2.91 10.01
N GLN A 70 -8.85 -3.65 9.87
CA GLN A 70 -9.27 -4.69 10.84
C GLN A 70 -8.31 -5.88 10.95
N LEU A 71 -7.37 -6.04 10.00
CA LEU A 71 -6.32 -7.05 10.11
C LEU A 71 -5.18 -6.62 11.05
N SER A 72 -5.09 -5.33 11.40
CA SER A 72 -4.13 -4.81 12.38
C SER A 72 -4.24 -5.54 13.71
N GLY A 73 -3.12 -6.04 14.22
CA GLY A 73 -3.05 -6.84 15.46
C GLY A 73 -3.62 -8.26 15.34
N LEU A 74 -4.17 -8.64 14.19
CA LEU A 74 -4.70 -9.97 13.93
C LEU A 74 -3.68 -10.87 13.22
N VAL A 75 -2.97 -10.29 12.24
CA VAL A 75 -1.92 -10.94 11.45
C VAL A 75 -0.81 -9.92 11.18
N PRO A 76 0.46 -10.33 11.01
CA PRO A 76 1.51 -9.41 10.60
C PRO A 76 1.21 -8.78 9.25
N MET A 77 1.32 -7.46 9.15
CA MET A 77 1.06 -6.69 7.94
C MET A 77 2.31 -5.91 7.52
N VAL A 78 2.82 -6.21 6.32
CA VAL A 78 4.00 -5.58 5.74
C VAL A 78 3.58 -4.73 4.54
N GLY A 79 3.84 -3.44 4.62
CA GLY A 79 3.67 -2.50 3.53
C GLY A 79 5.00 -2.28 2.82
N ILE A 80 5.00 -2.41 1.50
CA ILE A 80 6.13 -2.11 0.63
C ILE A 80 5.67 -1.05 -0.36
N THR A 81 6.43 0.01 -0.53
CA THR A 81 6.20 0.98 -1.60
C THR A 81 7.48 1.19 -2.40
N SER A 82 7.28 1.32 -3.71
CA SER A 82 8.27 1.67 -4.71
C SER A 82 7.66 2.75 -5.59
N GLY A 83 8.40 3.82 -5.92
CA GLY A 83 7.85 4.95 -6.66
C GLY A 83 6.65 5.65 -5.98
N ARG A 84 5.53 5.81 -6.69
CA ARG A 84 4.45 6.73 -6.27
C ARG A 84 3.33 6.00 -5.52
N CYS A 85 3.01 6.44 -4.31
CA CYS A 85 1.95 5.87 -3.47
C CYS A 85 1.01 6.97 -2.94
N PHE A 86 -0.15 7.14 -3.57
CA PHE A 86 -1.07 8.24 -3.27
C PHE A 86 -2.48 7.83 -2.87
N ALA A 87 -3.10 8.68 -2.05
CA ALA A 87 -4.49 8.58 -1.63
C ALA A 87 -4.83 7.18 -1.09
N GLY A 88 -5.75 6.45 -1.70
CA GLY A 88 -6.17 5.14 -1.21
C GLY A 88 -5.03 4.10 -1.15
N ASN A 89 -3.99 4.23 -1.98
CA ASN A 89 -2.81 3.37 -1.88
C ASN A 89 -2.04 3.66 -0.58
N ALA A 90 -1.78 4.94 -0.30
CA ALA A 90 -1.16 5.39 0.93
C ALA A 90 -2.01 5.08 2.17
N SER A 91 -3.35 5.15 2.06
CA SER A 91 -4.27 4.76 3.15
C SER A 91 -4.11 3.30 3.55
N LEU A 92 -3.94 2.39 2.58
CA LEU A 92 -3.68 0.97 2.86
C LEU A 92 -2.28 0.78 3.43
N LEU A 93 -1.28 1.44 2.85
CA LEU A 93 0.11 1.40 3.31
C LEU A 93 0.23 1.83 4.79
N GLY A 94 -0.39 2.95 5.15
CA GLY A 94 -0.40 3.51 6.50
C GLY A 94 -1.10 2.66 7.56
N CYS A 95 -1.78 1.58 7.16
CA CYS A 95 -2.39 0.63 8.08
C CYS A 95 -1.47 -0.57 8.39
N CYS A 96 -0.34 -0.74 7.69
CA CYS A 96 0.59 -1.84 7.92
C CYS A 96 1.38 -1.68 9.22
N ASP A 97 1.86 -2.79 9.79
CA ASP A 97 2.67 -2.79 11.01
C ASP A 97 4.09 -2.24 10.76
N VAL A 98 4.58 -2.40 9.53
CA VAL A 98 5.86 -1.88 9.05
C VAL A 98 5.73 -1.39 7.62
N ILE A 99 6.32 -0.24 7.32
CA ILE A 99 6.43 0.36 6.00
C ILE A 99 7.89 0.30 5.55
N ILE A 100 8.12 -0.46 4.49
CA ILE A 100 9.38 -0.56 3.77
C ILE A 100 9.24 0.28 2.49
N ALA A 101 10.13 1.23 2.27
CA ALA A 101 10.05 2.12 1.11
C ALA A 101 11.40 2.23 0.40
N THR A 102 11.38 2.12 -0.93
CA THR A 102 12.56 2.35 -1.77
C THR A 102 12.99 3.81 -1.76
N ALA A 103 14.25 4.08 -2.13
CA ALA A 103 14.81 5.43 -2.11
C ALA A 103 14.06 6.43 -3.02
N ASP A 104 13.42 5.95 -4.09
CA ASP A 104 12.64 6.74 -5.05
C ASP A 104 11.16 6.89 -4.68
N SER A 105 10.75 6.45 -3.48
CA SER A 105 9.36 6.48 -3.06
C SER A 105 8.83 7.87 -2.72
N ASN A 106 7.56 8.11 -3.08
CA ASN A 106 6.79 9.32 -2.78
C ASN A 106 5.42 8.92 -2.22
N ILE A 107 5.14 9.31 -0.97
CA ILE A 107 3.95 8.88 -0.23
C ILE A 107 3.09 10.10 0.12
N GLY A 108 1.79 10.05 -0.15
CA GLY A 108 0.90 11.15 0.23
C GLY A 108 -0.59 10.83 0.19
N MET A 109 -1.37 11.50 1.04
CA MET A 109 -2.83 11.33 1.05
C MET A 109 -3.54 11.94 -0.17
N GLY A 110 -2.82 12.68 -1.01
CA GLY A 110 -3.29 13.17 -2.30
C GLY A 110 -2.13 13.31 -3.29
N GLY A 111 -2.35 12.87 -4.53
CA GLY A 111 -1.41 13.09 -5.63
C GLY A 111 -1.64 14.45 -6.32
N PRO A 112 -0.88 14.77 -7.39
CA PRO A 112 -0.90 16.09 -8.02
C PRO A 112 -2.29 16.59 -8.41
N ALA A 113 -3.11 15.74 -9.04
CA ALA A 113 -4.45 16.11 -9.49
C ALA A 113 -5.39 16.47 -8.32
N MET A 114 -5.21 15.85 -7.15
CA MET A 114 -5.99 16.17 -5.96
C MET A 114 -5.56 17.50 -5.34
N ILE A 115 -4.26 17.77 -5.32
CA ILE A 115 -3.69 19.03 -4.81
C ILE A 115 -4.12 20.20 -5.69
N GLU A 116 -3.97 20.06 -7.01
CA GLU A 116 -4.40 21.07 -7.98
C GLU A 116 -5.91 21.27 -7.94
N GLY A 117 -6.69 20.18 -7.92
CA GLY A 117 -8.15 20.23 -7.81
C GLY A 117 -8.65 20.89 -6.53
N GLY A 118 -7.84 20.89 -5.46
CA GLY A 118 -8.09 21.61 -4.20
C GLY A 118 -7.62 23.07 -4.19
N GLY A 119 -7.02 23.58 -5.27
CA GLY A 119 -6.52 24.95 -5.36
C GLY A 119 -5.22 25.21 -4.57
N LEU A 120 -4.46 24.16 -4.24
CA LEU A 120 -3.23 24.25 -3.44
C LEU A 120 -1.97 24.48 -4.29
N GLY A 121 -2.12 24.53 -5.61
CA GLY A 121 -1.04 24.72 -6.58
C GLY A 121 -0.78 23.48 -7.43
N VAL A 122 0.25 23.56 -8.26
CA VAL A 122 0.67 22.51 -9.20
C VAL A 122 2.02 21.98 -8.73
N TYR A 123 2.11 20.69 -8.48
CA TYR A 123 3.30 20.01 -7.99
C TYR A 123 3.58 18.77 -8.85
N ALA A 124 4.85 18.44 -9.04
CA ALA A 124 5.19 17.14 -9.59
C ALA A 124 4.90 16.03 -8.56
N PRO A 125 4.63 14.79 -8.99
CA PRO A 125 4.53 13.65 -8.07
C PRO A 125 5.72 13.54 -7.11
N GLU A 126 6.92 13.85 -7.59
CA GLU A 126 8.20 13.76 -6.86
C GLU A 126 8.36 14.86 -5.81
N ASP A 127 7.54 15.92 -5.87
CA ASP A 127 7.52 16.97 -4.85
C ASP A 127 6.63 16.60 -3.64
N ILE A 128 5.94 15.45 -3.69
CA ILE A 128 4.90 15.07 -2.74
C ILE A 128 5.40 13.91 -1.86
N GLY A 129 5.90 14.28 -0.69
CA GLY A 129 6.19 13.31 0.37
C GLY A 129 7.31 12.34 0.01
N GLY A 130 8.44 12.88 -0.44
CA GLY A 130 9.66 12.14 -0.70
C GLY A 130 10.31 11.57 0.57
N MET A 131 11.25 10.64 0.38
CA MET A 131 11.90 9.88 1.45
C MET A 131 12.69 10.74 2.47
N ASP A 132 13.19 11.89 2.04
CA ASP A 132 13.86 12.89 2.90
C ASP A 132 12.91 13.51 3.94
N ILE A 133 11.59 13.43 3.69
CA ILE A 133 10.54 13.86 4.61
C ILE A 133 9.94 12.66 5.35
N GLN A 134 9.66 11.56 4.65
CA GLN A 134 8.92 10.43 5.21
C GLN A 134 9.70 9.55 6.18
N VAL A 135 11.03 9.51 6.07
CA VAL A 135 11.85 8.81 7.06
C VAL A 135 11.95 9.62 8.36
N PRO A 136 12.33 10.91 8.35
CA PRO A 136 12.46 11.67 9.60
C PRO A 136 11.15 11.92 10.34
N ASN A 137 10.00 11.93 9.64
CA ASN A 137 8.69 12.13 10.26
C ASN A 137 8.08 10.84 10.83
N GLY A 138 8.73 9.69 10.65
CA GLY A 138 8.31 8.39 11.17
C GLY A 138 7.20 7.70 10.38
N VAL A 139 6.92 8.12 9.14
CA VAL A 139 6.00 7.41 8.24
C VAL A 139 6.64 6.16 7.66
N VAL A 140 7.92 6.21 7.29
CA VAL A 140 8.67 5.04 6.81
C VAL A 140 9.52 4.47 7.95
N ASP A 141 9.33 3.18 8.22
CA ASP A 141 10.12 2.46 9.24
C ASP A 141 11.47 2.00 8.68
N LEU A 142 11.49 1.54 7.43
CA LEU A 142 12.66 0.92 6.80
C LEU A 142 12.85 1.49 5.38
N ALA A 143 13.83 2.37 5.22
CA ALA A 143 14.28 2.82 3.90
C ALA A 143 15.25 1.80 3.29
N VAL A 144 15.05 1.46 2.03
CA VAL A 144 15.86 0.51 1.25
C VAL A 144 16.20 1.11 -0.10
N GLU A 145 17.21 0.57 -0.80
CA GLU A 145 17.63 1.10 -2.10
C GLU A 145 16.61 0.77 -3.20
N ASP A 146 16.19 -0.49 -3.28
CA ASP A 146 15.37 -1.01 -4.37
C ASP A 146 14.35 -2.07 -3.92
N GLU A 147 13.50 -2.52 -4.87
CA GLU A 147 12.48 -3.53 -4.61
C GLU A 147 13.05 -4.89 -4.22
N HIS A 148 14.25 -5.23 -4.70
CA HIS A 148 14.88 -6.50 -4.36
C HIS A 148 15.28 -6.52 -2.88
N GLU A 149 15.92 -5.45 -2.41
CA GLU A 149 16.20 -5.26 -0.98
C GLU A 149 14.90 -5.20 -0.17
N ALA A 150 13.86 -4.50 -0.64
CA ALA A 150 12.57 -4.44 0.04
C ALA A 150 11.97 -5.83 0.31
N VAL A 151 12.06 -6.74 -0.66
CA VAL A 151 11.60 -8.11 -0.54
C VAL A 151 12.43 -8.90 0.49
N GLU A 152 13.75 -8.75 0.49
CA GLU A 152 14.61 -9.41 1.46
C GLU A 152 14.36 -8.92 2.89
N VAL A 153 14.18 -7.61 3.07
CA VAL A 153 13.81 -7.00 4.34
C VAL A 153 12.42 -7.47 4.80
N ALA A 154 11.43 -7.56 3.91
CA ALA A 154 10.10 -8.06 4.22
C ALA A 154 10.12 -9.53 4.68
N LYS A 155 10.89 -10.39 3.99
CA LYS A 155 11.10 -11.79 4.42
C LYS A 155 11.76 -11.84 5.79
N ARG A 156 12.78 -11.01 6.01
CA ARG A 156 13.48 -10.93 7.30
C ARG A 156 12.53 -10.49 8.41
N TYR A 157 11.74 -9.45 8.19
CA TYR A 157 10.72 -9.00 9.13
C TYR A 157 9.75 -10.13 9.49
N LEU A 158 9.17 -10.80 8.49
CA LEU A 158 8.24 -11.90 8.72
C LEU A 158 8.88 -13.08 9.46
N SER A 159 10.18 -13.33 9.29
CA SER A 159 10.87 -14.42 9.98
C SER A 159 10.79 -14.31 11.52
N TYR A 160 10.64 -13.10 12.06
CA TYR A 160 10.48 -12.87 13.50
C TYR A 160 9.10 -13.32 14.03
N PHE A 161 8.11 -13.51 13.16
CA PHE A 161 6.72 -13.84 13.53
C PHE A 161 6.30 -15.26 13.14
N GLN A 162 7.19 -16.03 12.51
CA GLN A 162 6.85 -17.36 11.98
C GLN A 162 7.12 -18.52 12.94
N GLY A 163 7.71 -18.23 14.11
CA GLY A 163 8.26 -19.23 15.03
C GLY A 163 9.56 -19.85 14.48
N PRO A 164 10.04 -20.96 15.06
CA PRO A 164 11.17 -21.70 14.51
C PRO A 164 10.86 -22.13 13.07
N ILE A 165 11.66 -21.67 12.12
CA ILE A 165 11.63 -22.15 10.73
C ILE A 165 12.42 -23.48 10.72
N PRO A 166 11.87 -24.58 10.18
CA PRO A 166 12.59 -25.86 10.10
C PRO A 166 13.86 -25.78 9.27
#